data_AF-A0A6J8EVE2-F1
#
_entry.id   AF-A0A6J8EVE2-F1
#
_cell.length_a   1.000
_cell.length_b   1.000
_cell.length_c   1.000
_cell.angle_alpha   90.00
_cell.angle_beta   90.00
_cell.angle_gamma   90.00
#
_symmetry.space_group_name_H-M   'P 1'
#
loop_
_entity.id
_entity.type
_entity.pdbx_description
1 polymer ?
#
loop_
_entity_poly.entity_id
_entity_poly.type
_entity_poly.pdbx_seq_one_letter_code
_entity_poly.pdbx_strand_id
1 'polypeptide(L)'
;MPTKHPFELLDSVELKFLTFETEFLVAIASASRVSEIHSLSLDGGHFRFEKNGIKLLPNTQFLAKTQILNRPWEPLFIPSFNSYATDSEDLKLCPCRALSIYINRTKSIRKSNRLFVTYQKNHHKEASKDSIARWIVNTVRYAYENADKDTLKTVRAHDTRRLSTSWTLFCGVSAGEILKTAHWTSETTFTSFYLKDVPDHQSIFAKSSILILSREEDRNR
;
A
#
# COMPACT_ATOMS: atom_id res chain seq x y z
N MET A 1 -9.76 7.23 9.11
CA MET A 1 -10.89 7.04 8.16
C MET A 1 -11.95 6.22 8.86
N PRO A 2 -13.24 6.55 8.79
CA PRO A 2 -14.25 5.69 9.39
C PRO A 2 -14.36 4.40 8.56
N THR A 3 -14.04 3.29 9.21
CA THR A 3 -14.05 1.89 8.75
C THR A 3 -15.48 1.36 8.61
N LYS A 4 -16.35 2.04 7.86
CA LYS A 4 -17.74 1.58 7.67
C LYS A 4 -17.83 0.51 6.56
N HIS A 5 -18.86 -0.34 6.65
CA HIS A 5 -19.31 -1.29 5.63
C HIS A 5 -19.11 -0.72 4.20
N PRO A 6 -18.47 -1.45 3.26
CA PRO A 6 -18.30 -2.91 3.23
C PRO A 6 -16.92 -3.43 3.66
N PHE A 7 -16.05 -2.56 4.19
CA PHE A 7 -14.65 -2.89 4.52
C PHE A 7 -14.47 -3.60 5.88
N GLU A 8 -15.54 -3.73 6.67
CA GLU A 8 -15.50 -4.40 7.99
C GLU A 8 -15.41 -5.93 7.89
N LEU A 9 -15.98 -6.53 6.84
CA LEU A 9 -16.07 -7.98 6.65
C LEU A 9 -15.39 -8.42 5.36
N LEU A 10 -14.06 -8.30 5.32
CA LEU A 10 -13.26 -8.66 4.15
C LEU A 10 -13.46 -10.12 3.67
N ASP A 11 -13.86 -11.03 4.56
CA ASP A 11 -14.09 -12.42 4.20
C ASP A 11 -15.35 -12.62 3.34
N SER A 12 -16.38 -11.79 3.51
CA SER A 12 -17.69 -11.98 2.86
C SER A 12 -18.05 -10.88 1.86
N VAL A 13 -17.33 -9.76 1.84
CA VAL A 13 -17.57 -8.65 0.90
C VAL A 13 -17.41 -9.07 -0.57
N GLU A 14 -18.06 -8.38 -1.51
CA GLU A 14 -17.78 -8.55 -2.95
C GLU A 14 -16.28 -8.43 -3.24
N LEU A 15 -15.76 -9.30 -4.12
CA LEU A 15 -14.34 -9.32 -4.50
C LEU A 15 -13.84 -7.95 -4.99
N LYS A 16 -14.72 -7.14 -5.59
CA LYS A 16 -14.44 -5.76 -6.00
C LYS A 16 -13.94 -4.90 -4.84
N PHE A 17 -14.66 -4.85 -3.71
CA PHE A 17 -14.28 -4.02 -2.58
C PHE A 17 -13.09 -4.59 -1.81
N LEU A 18 -12.98 -5.92 -1.71
CA LEU A 18 -11.77 -6.56 -1.19
C LEU A 18 -10.53 -6.17 -2.02
N THR A 19 -10.68 -6.14 -3.35
CA THR A 19 -9.60 -5.71 -4.25
C THR A 19 -9.25 -4.25 -4.02
N PHE A 20 -10.25 -3.37 -3.92
CA PHE A 20 -10.05 -1.93 -3.68
C PHE A 20 -9.31 -1.67 -2.37
N GLU A 21 -9.77 -2.28 -1.26
CA GLU A 21 -9.13 -2.10 0.05
C GLU A 21 -7.71 -2.66 0.06
N THR A 22 -7.52 -3.89 -0.41
CA THR A 22 -6.19 -4.54 -0.40
C THR A 22 -5.19 -3.76 -1.24
N GLU A 23 -5.59 -3.34 -2.44
CA GLU A 23 -4.73 -2.60 -3.36
C GLU A 23 -4.36 -1.22 -2.78
N PHE A 24 -5.35 -0.49 -2.26
CA PHE A 24 -5.12 0.82 -1.64
C PHE A 24 -4.21 0.74 -0.40
N LEU A 25 -4.42 -0.25 0.48
CA LEU A 25 -3.59 -0.46 1.67
C LEU A 25 -2.14 -0.81 1.29
N VAL A 26 -1.94 -1.67 0.28
CA VAL A 26 -0.61 -1.96 -0.25
C VAL A 26 0.02 -0.70 -0.85
N ALA A 27 -0.74 0.10 -1.60
CA ALA A 27 -0.23 1.33 -2.22
C ALA A 27 0.23 2.36 -1.18
N ILE A 28 -0.54 2.56 -0.10
CA ILE A 28 -0.18 3.47 0.98
C ILE A 28 1.01 2.93 1.77
N ALA A 29 0.97 1.67 2.21
CA ALA A 29 1.99 1.11 3.10
C ALA A 29 3.36 0.97 2.43
N SER A 30 3.38 0.78 1.11
CA SER A 30 4.62 0.65 0.34
C SER A 30 5.13 1.97 -0.22
N ALA A 31 4.28 3.00 -0.25
CA ALA A 31 4.46 4.21 -1.05
C ALA A 31 4.89 3.92 -2.52
N SER A 32 4.61 2.73 -3.07
CA SER A 32 5.15 2.28 -4.35
C SER A 32 4.45 2.93 -5.55
N ARG A 33 5.12 2.97 -6.70
CA ARG A 33 4.47 3.41 -7.95
C ARG A 33 3.46 2.36 -8.42
N VAL A 34 2.44 2.77 -9.16
CA VAL A 34 1.49 1.84 -9.80
C VAL A 34 2.20 0.75 -10.61
N SER A 35 3.29 1.08 -11.31
CA SER A 35 4.08 0.11 -12.07
C SER A 35 4.81 -0.92 -11.18
N GLU A 36 5.21 -0.53 -9.98
CA GLU A 36 5.86 -1.40 -8.99
C GLU A 36 4.81 -2.30 -8.31
N ILE A 37 3.65 -1.74 -7.94
CA ILE A 37 2.52 -2.53 -7.41
C ILE A 37 2.05 -3.57 -8.43
N HIS A 38 1.92 -3.16 -9.70
CA HIS A 38 1.60 -4.04 -10.83
C HIS A 38 2.62 -5.16 -11.02
N SER A 39 3.89 -4.90 -10.71
CA SER A 39 4.94 -5.87 -10.95
C SER A 39 5.07 -6.93 -9.87
N LEU A 40 4.47 -6.75 -8.70
CA LEU A 40 4.50 -7.71 -7.58
C LEU A 40 4.00 -9.10 -8.00
N SER A 41 4.70 -10.14 -7.53
CA SER A 41 4.41 -11.54 -7.86
C SER A 41 4.23 -12.41 -6.61
N LEU A 42 3.44 -13.47 -6.78
CA LEU A 42 3.24 -14.60 -5.88
C LEU A 42 4.08 -15.82 -6.28
N ASP A 43 4.96 -15.69 -7.28
CA ASP A 43 5.94 -16.71 -7.65
C ASP A 43 6.79 -17.12 -6.44
N GLY A 44 7.31 -18.35 -6.48
CA GLY A 44 8.22 -18.86 -5.45
C GLY A 44 9.39 -17.90 -5.20
N GLY A 45 9.55 -17.47 -3.95
CA GLY A 45 10.59 -16.50 -3.56
C GLY A 45 10.22 -15.02 -3.75
N HIS A 46 9.14 -14.70 -4.46
CA HIS A 46 8.69 -13.31 -4.65
C HIS A 46 7.69 -12.83 -3.58
N PHE A 47 7.09 -13.75 -2.86
CA PHE A 47 6.16 -13.48 -1.78
C PHE A 47 6.47 -14.34 -0.56
N ARG A 48 6.51 -13.73 0.62
CA ARG A 48 6.70 -14.45 1.88
C ARG A 48 6.04 -13.75 3.06
N PHE A 49 5.25 -14.50 3.83
CA PHE A 49 4.87 -14.11 5.18
C PHE A 49 6.05 -14.27 6.14
N GLU A 50 6.31 -13.25 6.96
CA GLU A 50 7.29 -13.25 8.02
C GLU A 50 6.63 -12.99 9.37
N LYS A 51 7.36 -13.22 10.46
CA LYS A 51 6.86 -13.02 11.84
C LYS A 51 6.23 -11.64 12.06
N ASN A 52 6.81 -10.60 11.43
CA ASN A 52 6.44 -9.21 11.66
C ASN A 52 5.83 -8.53 10.43
N GLY A 53 5.48 -9.26 9.37
CA GLY A 53 5.01 -8.63 8.13
C GLY A 53 5.07 -9.52 6.91
N ILE A 54 5.13 -8.89 5.74
CA ILE A 54 5.18 -9.55 4.44
C ILE A 54 6.33 -8.98 3.62
N LYS A 55 7.07 -9.85 2.94
CA LYS A 55 8.02 -9.46 1.89
C LYS A 55 7.43 -9.72 0.52
N LEU A 56 7.60 -8.74 -0.35
CA LEU A 56 7.11 -8.70 -1.72
C LEU A 56 8.26 -8.32 -2.65
N LEU A 57 8.37 -9.01 -3.78
CA LEU A 57 9.29 -8.69 -4.85
C LEU A 57 8.53 -8.57 -6.17
N PRO A 58 8.96 -7.67 -7.05
CA PRO A 58 8.46 -7.66 -8.40
C PRO A 58 8.90 -8.94 -9.13
N ASN A 59 8.10 -9.40 -10.08
CA ASN A 59 8.49 -10.45 -11.04
C ASN A 59 9.84 -10.11 -11.71
N THR A 60 10.60 -11.13 -12.09
CA THR A 60 11.96 -11.00 -12.64
C THR A 60 12.06 -10.21 -13.95
N GLN A 61 10.97 -10.10 -14.71
CA GLN A 61 10.94 -9.37 -15.98
C GLN A 61 10.69 -7.86 -15.80
N PHE A 62 10.49 -7.39 -14.56
CA PHE A 62 10.23 -5.98 -14.31
C PHE A 62 11.51 -5.17 -14.13
N LEU A 63 11.63 -4.11 -14.92
CA LEU A 63 12.64 -3.07 -14.74
C LEU A 63 11.96 -1.76 -14.32
N ALA A 64 12.32 -1.26 -13.13
CA ALA A 64 11.82 0.04 -12.67
C ALA A 64 12.39 1.17 -13.54
N LYS A 65 11.61 2.23 -13.75
CA LYS A 65 12.09 3.44 -14.45
C LYS A 65 13.31 4.06 -13.76
N THR A 66 13.42 3.88 -12.44
CA THR A 66 14.53 4.39 -11.62
C THR A 66 15.57 3.33 -11.28
N GLN A 67 15.53 2.15 -11.94
CA GLN A 67 16.52 1.11 -11.68
C GLN A 67 17.88 1.55 -12.24
N ILE A 68 18.88 1.61 -11.36
CA ILE A 68 20.26 1.92 -11.73
C ILE A 68 21.01 0.61 -11.89
N LEU A 69 21.94 0.56 -12.86
CA LEU A 69 22.90 -0.54 -13.01
C LEU A 69 23.59 -0.83 -11.66
N ASN A 70 23.70 -2.11 -11.31
CA ASN A 70 24.30 -2.61 -10.06
C ASN A 70 23.51 -2.38 -8.76
N ARG A 71 22.25 -1.95 -8.81
CA ARG A 71 21.37 -1.97 -7.63
C ARG A 71 20.45 -3.21 -7.69
N PRO A 72 20.64 -4.22 -6.82
CA PRO A 72 19.69 -5.32 -6.75
C PRO A 72 18.32 -4.82 -6.29
N TRP A 73 17.26 -5.55 -6.64
CA TRP A 73 15.93 -5.29 -6.10
C TRP A 73 15.94 -5.55 -4.59
N GLU A 74 15.69 -4.51 -3.80
CA GLU A 74 15.38 -4.67 -2.38
C GLU A 74 13.93 -5.13 -2.24
N PRO A 75 13.64 -6.20 -1.47
CA PRO A 75 12.28 -6.61 -1.20
C PRO A 75 11.48 -5.49 -0.54
N LEU A 76 10.27 -5.25 -1.04
CA LEU A 76 9.29 -4.43 -0.37
C LEU A 76 8.84 -5.17 0.90
N PHE A 77 9.11 -4.59 2.06
CA PHE A 77 8.63 -5.10 3.34
C PHE A 77 7.44 -4.28 3.83
N ILE A 78 6.31 -4.94 4.07
CA ILE A 78 5.12 -4.33 4.66
C ILE A 78 4.95 -4.90 6.07
N PRO A 79 5.06 -4.08 7.13
CA PRO A 79 4.95 -4.58 8.49
C PRO A 79 3.50 -4.94 8.84
N SER A 80 3.36 -5.93 9.72
CA SER A 80 2.06 -6.33 10.26
C SER A 80 1.69 -5.44 11.43
N PHE A 81 0.48 -4.89 11.43
CA PHE A 81 0.02 -4.02 12.50
C PHE A 81 -0.15 -4.78 13.81
N ASN A 82 -0.37 -6.11 13.77
CA ASN A 82 -0.43 -6.94 14.98
C ASN A 82 0.83 -6.84 15.84
N SER A 83 1.96 -6.39 15.28
CA SER A 83 3.20 -6.24 16.02
C SER A 83 3.31 -4.94 16.82
N TYR A 84 2.36 -4.00 16.67
CA TYR A 84 2.43 -2.68 17.31
C TYR A 84 1.09 -1.96 17.55
N ALA A 85 0.03 -2.24 16.80
CA ALA A 85 -1.28 -1.63 16.99
C ALA A 85 -2.10 -2.41 18.02
N THR A 86 -2.73 -1.68 18.94
CA THR A 86 -3.60 -2.24 19.99
C THR A 86 -5.08 -1.95 19.75
N ASP A 87 -5.40 -0.98 18.89
CA ASP A 87 -6.77 -0.61 18.54
C ASP A 87 -7.34 -1.59 17.50
N SER A 88 -8.51 -2.17 17.79
CA SER A 88 -9.18 -3.11 16.89
C SER A 88 -9.53 -2.49 15.53
N GLU A 89 -9.81 -1.19 15.46
CA GLU A 89 -10.09 -0.50 14.20
C GLU A 89 -8.81 -0.32 13.37
N ASP A 90 -7.68 -0.02 14.00
CA ASP A 90 -6.39 0.07 13.32
C ASP A 90 -5.99 -1.30 12.74
N LEU A 91 -6.22 -2.39 13.50
CA LEU A 91 -5.95 -3.74 13.04
C LEU A 91 -6.76 -4.14 11.79
N LYS A 92 -7.97 -3.57 11.61
CA LYS A 92 -8.73 -3.74 10.35
C LYS A 92 -7.97 -3.13 9.18
N LEU A 93 -7.27 -2.02 9.35
CA LEU A 93 -6.51 -1.37 8.29
C LEU A 93 -5.16 -2.05 7.99
N CYS A 94 -4.86 -3.20 8.60
CA CYS A 94 -3.60 -3.89 8.38
C CYS A 94 -3.48 -4.43 6.93
N PRO A 95 -2.49 -3.97 6.14
CA PRO A 95 -2.29 -4.47 4.78
C PRO A 95 -1.99 -5.97 4.75
N CYS A 96 -1.29 -6.49 5.76
CA CYS A 96 -0.97 -7.92 5.85
C CYS A 96 -2.24 -8.78 6.01
N ARG A 97 -3.20 -8.31 6.80
CA ARG A 97 -4.51 -8.95 6.98
C ARG A 97 -5.29 -8.95 5.67
N ALA A 98 -5.43 -7.79 5.05
CA ALA A 98 -6.16 -7.65 3.78
C ALA A 98 -5.53 -8.50 2.67
N LEU A 99 -4.20 -8.50 2.55
CA LEU A 99 -3.48 -9.28 1.55
C LEU A 99 -3.64 -10.79 1.76
N SER A 100 -3.60 -11.26 3.00
CA SER A 100 -3.86 -12.67 3.33
C SER A 100 -5.25 -13.12 2.87
N ILE A 101 -6.29 -12.33 3.22
CA ILE A 101 -7.67 -12.62 2.82
C ILE A 101 -7.81 -12.58 1.30
N TYR A 102 -7.24 -11.58 0.63
CA TYR A 102 -7.27 -11.44 -0.83
C TYR A 102 -6.61 -12.62 -1.54
N ILE A 103 -5.41 -13.03 -1.11
CA ILE A 103 -4.71 -14.19 -1.70
C ILE A 103 -5.54 -15.46 -1.52
N ASN A 104 -6.11 -15.67 -0.34
CA ASN A 104 -6.96 -16.84 -0.07
C ASN A 104 -8.23 -16.84 -0.94
N ARG A 105 -8.95 -15.72 -1.00
CA ARG A 105 -10.20 -15.59 -1.78
C ARG A 105 -9.98 -15.62 -3.29
N THR A 106 -8.80 -15.26 -3.77
CA THR A 106 -8.46 -15.32 -5.20
C THR A 106 -7.80 -16.63 -5.62
N LYS A 107 -7.41 -17.50 -4.68
CA LYS A 107 -6.61 -18.71 -4.95
C LYS A 107 -7.22 -19.63 -6.01
N SER A 108 -8.52 -19.89 -5.94
CA SER A 108 -9.20 -20.82 -6.87
C SER A 108 -9.52 -20.23 -8.25
N ILE A 109 -9.59 -18.91 -8.36
CA ILE A 109 -9.96 -18.19 -9.59
C ILE A 109 -8.77 -17.66 -10.37
N ARG A 110 -7.60 -17.65 -9.73
CA ARG A 110 -6.35 -17.09 -10.25
C ARG A 110 -5.75 -17.97 -11.34
N LYS A 111 -5.33 -17.34 -12.44
CA LYS A 111 -4.64 -17.98 -13.57
C LYS A 111 -3.22 -17.43 -13.80
N SER A 112 -2.73 -16.60 -12.88
CA SER A 112 -1.43 -15.93 -12.98
C SER A 112 -0.84 -15.69 -11.60
N ASN A 113 0.49 -15.63 -11.54
CA ASN A 113 1.23 -15.33 -10.33
C ASN A 113 1.35 -13.83 -10.04
N ARG A 114 0.82 -12.92 -10.88
CA ARG A 114 0.72 -11.48 -10.52
C ARG A 114 -0.02 -11.29 -9.21
N LEU A 115 0.40 -10.39 -8.32
CA LEU A 115 -0.29 -10.19 -7.05
C LEU A 115 -1.79 -9.91 -7.22
N PHE A 116 -2.14 -8.94 -8.07
CA PHE A 116 -3.52 -8.52 -8.30
C PHE A 116 -4.13 -9.12 -9.58
N VAL A 117 -5.35 -9.64 -9.45
CA VAL A 117 -6.21 -10.12 -10.54
C VAL A 117 -7.51 -9.34 -10.60
N THR A 118 -8.10 -9.28 -11.78
CA THR A 118 -9.37 -8.59 -12.03
C THR A 118 -10.54 -9.30 -11.35
N TYR A 119 -11.46 -8.51 -10.77
CA TYR A 119 -12.58 -9.02 -9.98
C TYR A 119 -13.84 -9.34 -10.80
N GLN A 120 -13.91 -8.95 -12.09
CA GLN A 120 -15.07 -9.20 -12.92
C GLN A 120 -15.35 -10.70 -13.05
N LYS A 121 -16.63 -11.08 -12.89
CA LYS A 121 -17.08 -12.47 -13.00
C LYS A 121 -16.64 -13.07 -14.35
N ASN A 122 -16.10 -14.29 -14.30
CA ASN A 122 -15.56 -15.04 -15.45
C ASN A 122 -14.34 -14.38 -16.14
N HIS A 123 -13.81 -13.28 -15.60
CA HIS A 123 -12.71 -12.52 -16.17
C HIS A 123 -11.69 -12.23 -15.07
N HIS A 124 -11.05 -13.28 -14.55
CA HIS A 124 -10.02 -13.23 -13.50
C HIS A 124 -8.61 -13.25 -14.11
N LYS A 125 -8.31 -12.22 -14.90
CA LYS A 125 -7.02 -12.03 -15.58
C LYS A 125 -6.08 -11.21 -14.68
N GLU A 126 -4.83 -11.12 -15.09
CA GLU A 126 -3.87 -10.17 -14.52
C GLU A 126 -4.42 -8.74 -14.57
N ALA A 127 -4.33 -8.02 -13.45
CA ALA A 127 -4.68 -6.61 -13.43
C ALA A 127 -3.66 -5.81 -14.26
N SER A 128 -4.13 -4.94 -15.15
CA SER A 128 -3.27 -3.99 -15.85
C SER A 128 -2.87 -2.83 -14.93
N LYS A 129 -1.81 -2.08 -15.29
CA LYS A 129 -1.42 -0.83 -14.60
C LYS A 129 -2.60 0.14 -14.50
N ASP A 130 -3.38 0.28 -15.57
CA ASP A 130 -4.56 1.16 -15.61
C ASP A 130 -5.69 0.65 -14.71
N SER A 131 -5.79 -0.66 -14.49
CA SER A 131 -6.75 -1.22 -13.55
C SER A 131 -6.38 -0.86 -12.12
N ILE A 132 -5.12 -1.06 -11.74
CA ILE A 132 -4.59 -0.69 -10.42
C ILE A 132 -4.77 0.81 -10.18
N ALA A 133 -4.35 1.67 -11.12
CA ALA A 133 -4.54 3.12 -11.00
C ALA A 133 -6.02 3.52 -10.80
N ARG A 134 -6.94 2.89 -11.54
CA ARG A 134 -8.38 3.16 -11.37
C ARG A 134 -8.90 2.67 -10.02
N TRP A 135 -8.42 1.55 -9.50
CA TRP A 135 -8.84 1.02 -8.21
C TRP A 135 -8.42 1.94 -7.06
N ILE A 136 -7.19 2.47 -7.07
CA ILE A 136 -6.75 3.50 -6.11
C ILE A 136 -7.72 4.68 -6.12
N VAL A 137 -7.95 5.24 -7.31
CA VAL A 137 -8.80 6.43 -7.48
C VAL A 137 -10.22 6.16 -7.01
N ASN A 138 -10.79 5.00 -7.37
CA ASN A 138 -12.14 4.62 -6.98
C ASN A 138 -12.26 4.37 -5.48
N THR A 139 -11.23 3.82 -4.85
CA THR A 139 -11.22 3.60 -3.39
C THR A 139 -11.28 4.94 -2.65
N VAL A 140 -10.48 5.91 -3.06
CA VAL A 140 -10.50 7.27 -2.48
C VAL A 140 -11.85 7.93 -2.71
N ARG A 141 -12.38 7.91 -3.93
CA ARG A 141 -13.70 8.50 -4.24
C ARG A 141 -14.80 7.87 -3.38
N TYR A 142 -14.85 6.55 -3.34
CA TYR A 142 -15.81 5.81 -2.54
C TYR A 142 -15.72 6.20 -1.05
N ALA A 143 -14.52 6.33 -0.50
CA ALA A 143 -14.33 6.74 0.90
C ALA A 143 -14.83 8.18 1.18
N TYR A 144 -14.65 9.12 0.24
CA TYR A 144 -15.14 10.50 0.39
C TYR A 144 -16.66 10.57 0.27
N GLU A 145 -17.22 9.89 -0.72
CA GLU A 145 -18.67 9.82 -0.95
C GLU A 145 -19.40 9.22 0.27
N ASN A 146 -18.82 8.21 0.93
CA ASN A 146 -19.42 7.58 2.12
C ASN A 146 -19.13 8.32 3.43
N ALA A 147 -18.31 9.37 3.41
CA ALA A 147 -17.99 10.18 4.59
C ALA A 147 -18.80 11.48 4.65
N ASP A 148 -19.79 11.67 3.77
CA ASP A 148 -20.55 12.92 3.57
C ASP A 148 -19.62 14.14 3.39
N LYS A 149 -18.45 13.92 2.79
CA LYS A 149 -17.48 14.97 2.46
C LYS A 149 -17.60 15.33 0.99
N ASP A 150 -17.26 16.58 0.66
CA ASP A 150 -17.19 17.02 -0.73
C ASP A 150 -16.34 16.05 -1.55
N THR A 151 -16.94 15.50 -2.61
CA THR A 151 -16.24 14.63 -3.54
C THR A 151 -15.04 15.37 -4.11
N LEU A 152 -13.85 14.79 -3.97
CA LEU A 152 -12.63 15.38 -4.50
C LEU A 152 -12.76 15.57 -6.02
N LYS A 153 -12.73 16.83 -6.48
CA LYS A 153 -12.84 17.20 -7.91
C LYS A 153 -11.77 16.55 -8.78
N THR A 154 -10.61 16.21 -8.23
CA THR A 154 -9.54 15.53 -8.95
C THR A 154 -8.77 14.61 -8.01
N VAL A 155 -8.77 13.31 -8.31
CA VAL A 155 -8.00 12.28 -7.61
C VAL A 155 -7.15 11.56 -8.64
N ARG A 156 -5.84 11.49 -8.41
CA ARG A 156 -4.91 10.73 -9.27
C ARG A 156 -4.24 9.64 -8.44
N ALA A 157 -3.99 8.49 -9.05
CA ALA A 157 -3.35 7.36 -8.37
C ALA A 157 -1.98 7.73 -7.75
N HIS A 158 -1.24 8.65 -8.37
CA HIS A 158 0.04 9.11 -7.85
C HIS A 158 -0.08 9.99 -6.59
N ASP A 159 -1.27 10.54 -6.29
CA ASP A 159 -1.51 11.33 -5.09
C ASP A 159 -1.39 10.46 -3.84
N THR A 160 -1.78 9.19 -3.91
CA THR A 160 -1.61 8.22 -2.80
C THR A 160 -0.16 8.08 -2.38
N ARG A 161 0.75 7.99 -3.36
CA ARG A 161 2.19 7.95 -3.09
C ARG A 161 2.68 9.26 -2.47
N ARG A 162 2.28 10.42 -3.04
CA ARG A 162 2.62 11.75 -2.51
C ARG A 162 2.20 11.93 -1.06
N LEU A 163 0.94 11.62 -0.77
CA LEU A 163 0.36 11.75 0.56
C LEU A 163 1.03 10.82 1.55
N SER A 164 1.27 9.55 1.20
CA SER A 164 1.98 8.60 2.05
C SER A 164 3.37 9.12 2.45
N THR A 165 4.14 9.64 1.50
CA THR A 165 5.50 10.12 1.76
C THR A 165 5.55 11.49 2.49
N SER A 166 4.64 12.42 2.15
CA SER A 166 4.49 13.69 2.90
C SER A 166 4.13 13.42 4.35
N TRP A 167 3.20 12.50 4.59
CA TRP A 167 2.74 12.14 5.93
C TRP A 167 3.85 11.49 6.75
N THR A 168 4.61 10.57 6.14
CA THR A 168 5.74 9.88 6.78
C THR A 168 6.80 10.88 7.25
N LEU A 169 7.10 11.89 6.45
CA LEU A 169 8.02 12.98 6.84
C LEU A 169 7.44 13.86 7.95
N PHE A 170 6.17 14.23 7.87
CA PHE A 170 5.49 15.00 8.91
C PHE A 170 5.52 14.27 10.27
N CYS A 171 5.50 12.94 10.24
CA CYS A 171 5.62 12.10 11.42
C CYS A 171 7.06 11.95 11.96
N GLY A 172 8.04 12.66 11.41
CA GLY A 172 9.41 12.68 11.90
C GLY A 172 10.35 11.61 11.33
N VAL A 173 9.90 10.81 10.37
CA VAL A 173 10.78 9.84 9.67
C VAL A 173 11.73 10.60 8.74
N SER A 174 13.01 10.20 8.71
CA SER A 174 14.00 10.91 7.92
C SER A 174 13.73 10.79 6.42
N ALA A 175 14.09 11.84 5.66
CA ALA A 175 14.01 11.79 4.19
C ALA A 175 14.82 10.61 3.61
N GLY A 176 15.95 10.25 4.21
CA GLY A 176 16.77 9.10 3.80
C GLY A 176 16.03 7.76 3.90
N GLU A 177 15.31 7.52 4.99
CA GLU A 177 14.50 6.31 5.19
C GLU A 177 13.29 6.26 4.25
N ILE A 178 12.66 7.42 4.00
CA ILE A 178 11.57 7.54 3.03
C ILE A 178 12.09 7.23 1.62
N LEU A 179 13.24 7.78 1.23
CA LEU A 179 13.86 7.53 -0.07
C LEU A 179 14.21 6.04 -0.26
N LYS A 180 14.74 5.40 0.78
CA LYS A 180 15.03 3.95 0.79
C LYS A 180 13.76 3.13 0.60
N THR A 181 12.74 3.39 1.42
CA THR A 181 11.48 2.64 1.43
C THR A 181 10.65 2.85 0.17
N ALA A 182 10.62 4.08 -0.35
CA ALA A 182 9.89 4.42 -1.57
C ALA A 182 10.69 4.12 -2.85
N HIS A 183 11.90 3.54 -2.77
CA HIS A 183 12.78 3.28 -3.92
C HIS A 183 13.07 4.53 -4.78
N TRP A 184 13.36 5.66 -4.13
CA TRP A 184 13.82 6.89 -4.79
C TRP A 184 15.34 6.97 -4.87
N THR A 185 15.82 7.61 -5.93
CA THR A 185 17.24 7.78 -6.23
C THR A 185 17.78 9.16 -5.85
N SER A 186 16.92 10.16 -5.59
CA SER A 186 17.35 11.50 -5.19
C SER A 186 16.36 12.20 -4.26
N GLU A 187 16.89 12.86 -3.25
CA GLU A 187 16.20 13.74 -2.30
C GLU A 187 15.51 14.94 -3.00
N THR A 188 16.11 15.47 -4.06
CA THR A 188 15.53 16.58 -4.85
C THR A 188 14.23 16.20 -5.54
N THR A 189 14.06 14.93 -5.93
CA THR A 189 12.80 14.46 -6.51
C THR A 189 11.70 14.36 -5.45
N PHE A 190 12.06 14.00 -4.22
CA PHE A 190 11.14 13.90 -3.09
C PHE A 190 10.63 15.28 -2.67
N THR A 191 11.53 16.23 -2.41
CA THR A 191 11.18 17.57 -1.92
C THR A 191 10.40 18.39 -2.96
N SER A 192 10.78 18.36 -4.25
CA SER A 192 10.13 19.18 -5.28
C SER A 192 8.75 18.67 -5.75
N PHE A 193 8.48 17.36 -5.65
CA PHE A 193 7.26 16.78 -6.23
C PHE A 193 6.31 16.14 -5.22
N TYR A 194 6.77 15.84 -4.01
CA TYR A 194 6.04 15.00 -3.05
C TYR A 194 5.93 15.60 -1.65
N LEU A 195 6.51 16.77 -1.37
CA LEU A 195 6.28 17.53 -0.14
C LEU A 195 5.10 18.51 -0.35
N LYS A 196 3.98 18.27 0.33
CA LYS A 196 2.89 19.24 0.46
C LYS A 196 2.50 19.37 1.92
N ASP A 197 2.06 20.56 2.31
CA ASP A 197 1.55 20.83 3.65
C ASP A 197 0.41 19.84 3.98
N VAL A 198 0.62 19.10 5.04
CA VAL A 198 -0.36 18.17 5.59
C VAL A 198 -1.24 18.98 6.55
N PRO A 199 -2.56 19.12 6.32
CA PRO A 199 -3.41 19.89 7.22
C PRO A 199 -3.48 19.26 8.61
N ASP A 200 -3.31 20.09 9.65
CA ASP A 200 -3.15 19.73 11.08
C ASP A 200 -4.23 18.80 11.68
N HIS A 201 -5.38 18.64 11.03
CA HIS A 201 -6.52 17.87 11.56
C HIS A 201 -6.48 16.34 11.27
N GLN A 202 -5.54 15.82 10.47
CA GLN A 202 -5.57 14.40 10.01
C GLN A 202 -4.69 13.42 10.83
N SER A 203 -4.28 13.81 12.04
CA SER A 203 -3.38 13.10 12.97
C SER A 203 -3.80 11.68 13.39
N ILE A 204 -5.02 11.24 13.07
CA ILE A 204 -5.55 9.94 13.50
C ILE A 204 -5.03 8.78 12.62
N PHE A 205 -4.64 9.03 11.37
CA PHE A 205 -4.09 7.99 10.48
C PHE A 205 -2.61 7.67 10.78
N ALA A 206 -1.96 8.45 11.64
CA ALA A 206 -0.51 8.42 11.91
C ALA A 206 0.00 7.17 12.61
N LYS A 207 -0.86 6.49 13.40
CA LYS A 207 -0.42 5.39 14.25
C LYS A 207 0.14 4.19 13.46
N SER A 208 -0.29 4.00 12.22
CA SER A 208 0.13 2.86 11.40
C SER A 208 1.52 3.01 10.78
N SER A 209 1.99 4.23 10.54
CA SER A 209 3.32 4.54 9.96
C SER A 209 4.38 4.88 11.02
N ILE A 210 3.98 5.43 12.17
CA ILE A 210 4.90 5.92 13.22
C ILE A 210 5.60 4.80 13.99
N LEU A 211 4.98 3.63 14.14
CA LEU A 211 5.50 2.58 15.03
C LEU A 211 6.71 1.79 14.48
N ILE A 212 7.24 2.19 13.32
CA ILE A 212 8.52 1.68 12.81
C ILE A 212 9.71 2.31 13.56
N LEU A 213 9.60 3.54 14.09
CA LEU A 213 10.75 4.26 14.65
C LEU A 213 10.86 4.27 16.18
N SER A 214 9.78 3.99 16.93
CA SER A 214 9.87 3.98 18.41
C SER A 214 10.65 2.79 19.00
N ARG A 215 11.36 2.00 18.18
CA ARG A 215 12.19 0.86 18.63
C ARG A 215 13.64 0.87 18.12
N GLU A 216 14.10 1.97 17.52
CA GLU A 216 15.53 2.21 17.36
C GLU A 216 16.12 3.06 18.49
N GLU A 217 15.31 3.84 19.22
CA GLU A 217 15.79 4.59 20.41
C GLU A 217 15.90 3.71 21.68
N ASP A 218 15.13 2.62 21.80
CA ASP A 218 15.20 1.70 22.95
C ASP A 218 16.26 0.60 22.83
N ARG A 219 17.12 0.65 21.80
CA ARG A 219 18.23 -0.32 21.63
C ARG A 219 19.62 0.25 21.92
N ASN A 220 19.70 1.52 22.31
CA ASN A 220 20.92 2.19 22.75
C ASN A 220 20.82 2.75 24.19
N ARG A 221 20.00 2.11 25.05
CA ARG A 221 20.04 2.28 26.51
C ARG A 221 20.17 0.94 27.21
#